data_AF-A0A924UIP4-F1
#
_entry.id   AF-A0A924UIP4-F1
#
_cell.length_a   1.000
_cell.length_b   1.000
_cell.length_c   1.000
_cell.angle_alpha   90.00
_cell.angle_beta   90.00
_cell.angle_gamma   90.00
#
_symmetry.space_group_name_H-M   'P 1'
#
loop_
_entity.id
_entity.type
_entity.pdbx_description
1 polymer ?
#
loop_
_entity_poly.entity_id
_entity_poly.type
_entity_poly.pdbx_seq_one_letter_code
_entity_poly.pdbx_strand_id
1 'polypeptide(L)'
;MKWGPFLILLVIFFSASQSTWAAPRHNVSVSSVDLIPETFEQAPSEQPEIFDSNLGSPVMTNAAEVRVPSRLVIPISTTVKMMPNHMIEKASSIINNAEKVMVAEGKKLGTACNHYVGRVLEVSGFIKKGFLANDFDGYAKKYISHYRAVDFDRTQSAASAARLQDYIWSFPERTPFILQWSRGKSFGHIALMERVGDQLIIYQASLHKHTARKNLTTVKTLLTGYNRRTLTVYTELTP
;
A
#
# COMPACT_ATOMS: atom_id res chain seq x y z
N MET A 1 10.87 60.11 57.17
CA MET A 1 9.89 59.00 57.26
C MET A 1 10.30 57.94 56.25
N LYS A 2 10.67 56.74 56.73
CA LYS A 2 11.22 55.64 55.94
C LYS A 2 10.12 54.63 55.65
N TRP A 3 9.91 54.28 54.38
CA TRP A 3 9.06 53.15 53.98
C TRP A 3 9.98 52.08 53.39
N GLY A 4 10.03 50.92 54.06
CA GLY A 4 10.77 49.73 53.62
C GLY A 4 9.93 48.83 52.71
N PRO A 5 10.57 47.93 51.95
CA PRO A 5 9.88 47.07 50.99
C PRO A 5 9.18 45.88 51.68
N PHE A 6 7.90 45.68 51.33
CA PHE A 6 7.15 44.47 51.67
C PHE A 6 7.63 43.30 50.80
N LEU A 7 8.18 42.29 51.47
CA LEU A 7 8.54 40.99 50.92
C LEU A 7 7.28 40.09 51.01
N ILE A 8 6.68 39.72 49.89
CA ILE A 8 5.60 38.71 49.86
C ILE A 8 6.21 37.37 49.46
N LEU A 9 6.26 36.47 50.44
CA LEU A 9 6.68 35.07 50.32
C LEU A 9 5.47 34.26 49.80
N LEU A 10 5.53 33.76 48.56
CA LEU A 10 4.54 32.83 48.01
C LEU A 10 5.02 31.38 48.26
N VAL A 11 4.21 30.62 48.99
CA VAL A 11 4.53 29.28 49.50
C VAL A 11 3.44 28.29 49.07
N ILE A 12 3.84 27.32 48.23
CA ILE A 12 3.37 25.91 48.11
C ILE A 12 1.97 25.72 47.45
N PHE A 13 1.70 24.79 46.52
CA PHE A 13 1.76 23.32 46.59
C PHE A 13 2.06 22.63 45.24
N PHE A 14 3.03 21.71 45.25
CA PHE A 14 3.17 20.64 44.27
C PHE A 14 2.13 19.55 44.59
N SER A 15 1.21 19.28 43.66
CA SER A 15 0.36 18.08 43.72
C SER A 15 0.92 17.04 42.75
N ALA A 16 1.60 16.04 43.29
CA ALA A 16 2.00 14.83 42.57
C ALA A 16 0.82 13.86 42.53
N SER A 17 0.13 13.74 41.39
CA SER A 17 -0.82 12.66 41.17
C SER A 17 -0.06 11.41 40.70
N GLN A 18 0.23 10.50 41.62
CA GLN A 18 0.55 9.11 41.29
C GLN A 18 -0.76 8.41 40.91
N SER A 19 -0.94 8.03 39.64
CA SER A 19 -2.00 7.08 39.26
C SER A 19 -1.38 5.72 38.98
N THR A 20 -1.48 4.83 39.96
CA THR A 20 -1.28 3.40 39.81
C THR A 20 -2.53 2.79 39.17
N TRP A 21 -2.42 2.34 37.91
CA TRP A 21 -3.46 1.51 37.29
C TRP A 21 -3.10 0.04 37.47
N ALA A 22 -3.78 -0.57 38.44
CA ALA A 22 -3.86 -2.01 38.61
C ALA A 22 -4.68 -2.64 37.45
N ALA A 23 -4.19 -3.77 36.96
CA ALA A 23 -4.88 -4.57 35.95
C ALA A 23 -6.11 -5.30 36.54
N PRO A 24 -7.27 -5.34 35.86
CA PRO A 24 -8.36 -6.20 36.25
C PRO A 24 -8.10 -7.64 35.82
N ARG A 25 -8.03 -8.54 36.81
CA ARG A 25 -8.19 -10.00 36.61
C ARG A 25 -9.67 -10.29 36.36
N HIS A 26 -10.02 -10.64 35.14
CA HIS A 26 -11.26 -11.35 34.87
C HIS A 26 -10.94 -12.80 34.47
N ASN A 27 -11.27 -13.66 35.43
CA ASN A 27 -11.37 -15.10 35.29
C ASN A 27 -12.63 -15.40 34.47
N VAL A 28 -12.48 -15.85 33.22
CA VAL A 28 -13.59 -16.39 32.44
C VAL A 28 -13.18 -17.79 31.99
N SER A 29 -13.73 -18.77 32.69
CA SER A 29 -13.84 -20.15 32.26
C SER A 29 -14.83 -20.20 31.09
N VAL A 30 -14.39 -20.67 29.93
CA VAL A 30 -15.31 -21.12 28.88
C VAL A 30 -14.87 -22.51 28.41
N SER A 31 -15.80 -23.43 28.65
CA SER A 31 -15.96 -24.78 28.15
C SER A 31 -15.34 -25.03 26.77
N SER A 32 -14.56 -26.11 26.72
CA SER A 32 -14.13 -26.82 25.53
C SER A 32 -15.34 -27.24 24.70
N VAL A 33 -15.49 -26.62 23.52
CA VAL A 33 -16.39 -27.08 22.47
C VAL A 33 -15.61 -28.02 21.56
N ASP A 34 -16.02 -29.29 21.56
CA ASP A 34 -15.58 -30.34 20.65
C ASP A 34 -15.84 -29.92 19.20
N LEU A 35 -14.78 -29.79 18.41
CA LEU A 35 -14.86 -29.69 16.96
C LEU A 35 -14.70 -31.10 16.37
N ILE A 36 -15.84 -31.65 15.96
CA ILE A 36 -15.98 -32.81 15.10
C ILE A 36 -15.24 -32.52 13.77
N PRO A 37 -14.39 -33.42 13.26
CA PRO A 37 -13.84 -33.27 11.91
C PRO A 37 -14.93 -33.59 10.88
N GLU A 38 -15.30 -32.60 10.07
CA GLU A 38 -16.08 -32.83 8.85
C GLU A 38 -15.21 -33.59 7.83
N THR A 39 -15.54 -34.86 7.66
CA THR A 39 -15.11 -35.72 6.57
C THR A 39 -15.70 -35.16 5.26
N PHE A 40 -14.86 -34.61 4.39
CA PHE A 40 -15.26 -34.26 3.03
C PHE A 40 -15.24 -35.52 2.17
N GLU A 41 -16.42 -36.08 1.95
CA GLU A 41 -16.67 -37.19 1.03
C GLU A 41 -16.54 -36.66 -0.42
N GLN A 42 -15.55 -37.17 -1.15
CA GLN A 42 -15.31 -36.80 -2.54
C GLN A 42 -16.07 -37.80 -3.43
N ALA A 43 -17.21 -37.38 -3.97
CA ALA A 43 -17.96 -38.18 -4.95
C ALA A 43 -17.23 -38.18 -6.31
N PRO A 44 -17.07 -39.36 -6.96
CA PRO A 44 -16.51 -39.44 -8.31
C PRO A 44 -17.58 -39.07 -9.35
N SER A 45 -17.30 -38.10 -10.22
CA SER A 45 -18.09 -37.90 -11.43
C SER A 45 -17.44 -38.66 -12.58
N GLU A 46 -17.96 -39.85 -12.85
CA GLU A 46 -17.84 -40.52 -14.14
C GLU A 46 -18.73 -39.80 -15.16
N GLN A 47 -18.20 -39.53 -16.36
CA GLN A 47 -19.00 -39.55 -17.58
C GLN A 47 -18.11 -39.88 -18.80
N PRO A 48 -18.70 -40.45 -19.86
CA PRO A 48 -18.16 -41.63 -20.52
C PRO A 48 -17.34 -41.33 -21.79
N GLU A 49 -16.55 -42.34 -22.18
CA GLU A 49 -15.97 -42.50 -23.51
C GLU A 49 -17.03 -42.86 -24.59
N ILE A 50 -16.50 -42.95 -25.83
CA ILE A 50 -16.94 -43.61 -27.07
C ILE A 50 -17.99 -42.85 -27.93
N PHE A 51 -17.88 -42.66 -29.27
CA PHE A 51 -17.22 -43.42 -30.36
C PHE A 51 -16.80 -42.51 -31.55
N ASP A 52 -15.55 -42.66 -31.98
CA ASP A 52 -15.01 -43.00 -33.32
C ASP A 52 -15.71 -42.63 -34.66
N SER A 53 -14.83 -42.28 -35.63
CA SER A 53 -14.82 -42.63 -37.07
C SER A 53 -15.09 -41.52 -38.10
N ASN A 54 -14.04 -41.13 -38.82
CA ASN A 54 -13.93 -41.09 -40.30
C ASN A 54 -12.93 -39.99 -40.75
N LEU A 55 -11.73 -40.37 -41.18
CA LEU A 55 -11.34 -40.66 -42.57
C LEU A 55 -11.18 -39.40 -43.43
N GLY A 56 -9.95 -39.16 -43.89
CA GLY A 56 -9.69 -38.44 -45.13
C GLY A 56 -8.71 -37.27 -45.05
N SER A 57 -7.41 -37.57 -45.02
CA SER A 57 -6.43 -36.70 -45.70
C SER A 57 -6.67 -36.79 -47.21
N PRO A 58 -6.56 -35.69 -47.95
CA PRO A 58 -5.25 -35.43 -48.55
C PRO A 58 -4.77 -33.99 -48.37
N VAL A 59 -3.47 -33.89 -48.14
CA VAL A 59 -2.62 -32.74 -48.44
C VAL A 59 -2.92 -32.22 -49.84
N MET A 60 -3.20 -30.92 -49.98
CA MET A 60 -2.63 -30.08 -51.04
C MET A 60 -2.55 -28.62 -50.57
N THR A 61 -1.32 -28.13 -50.56
CA THR A 61 -0.87 -26.75 -50.39
C THR A 61 -1.49 -25.81 -51.42
N ASN A 62 -2.04 -24.67 -50.99
CA ASN A 62 -2.09 -23.45 -51.78
C ASN A 62 -1.94 -22.23 -50.86
N ALA A 63 -0.77 -21.59 -50.96
CA ALA A 63 -0.48 -20.32 -50.32
C ALA A 63 -1.20 -19.20 -51.06
N ALA A 64 -2.30 -18.71 -50.47
CA ALA A 64 -2.89 -17.43 -50.85
C ALA A 64 -2.28 -16.34 -49.97
N GLU A 65 -1.43 -15.51 -50.59
CA GLU A 65 -0.81 -14.33 -50.00
C GLU A 65 -1.89 -13.28 -49.66
N VAL A 66 -2.32 -13.25 -48.40
CA VAL A 66 -3.18 -12.18 -47.87
C VAL A 66 -2.34 -10.94 -47.65
N ARG A 67 -2.37 -10.00 -48.61
CA ARG A 67 -1.83 -8.65 -48.46
C ARG A 67 -2.64 -7.88 -47.41
N VAL A 68 -2.10 -7.80 -46.19
CA VAL A 68 -2.55 -6.88 -45.15
C VAL A 68 -1.98 -5.49 -45.46
N PRO A 69 -2.78 -4.42 -45.49
CA PRO A 69 -2.27 -3.07 -45.72
C PRO A 69 -1.37 -2.64 -44.54
N SER A 70 -0.17 -2.15 -44.89
CA SER A 70 0.84 -1.65 -43.95
C SER A 70 0.26 -0.55 -43.06
N ARG A 71 0.03 -0.88 -41.79
CA ARG A 71 -0.25 0.08 -40.74
C ARG A 71 1.00 0.95 -40.56
N LEU A 72 0.83 2.27 -40.56
CA LEU A 72 1.86 3.25 -40.21
C LEU A 72 2.53 2.82 -38.89
N VAL A 73 3.78 2.38 -38.97
CA VAL A 73 4.64 2.20 -37.79
C VAL A 73 5.14 3.59 -37.43
N ILE A 74 4.52 4.20 -36.41
CA ILE A 74 5.12 5.35 -35.74
C ILE A 74 6.38 4.82 -35.04
N PRO A 75 7.58 5.33 -35.34
CA PRO A 75 8.78 4.88 -34.65
C PRO A 75 8.66 5.26 -33.18
N ILE A 76 8.47 4.26 -32.32
CA ILE A 76 8.65 4.42 -30.88
C ILE A 76 10.15 4.64 -30.70
N SER A 77 10.54 5.90 -30.49
CA SER A 77 11.90 6.23 -30.09
C SER A 77 12.11 5.73 -28.66
N THR A 78 12.40 4.44 -28.52
CA THR A 78 12.87 3.88 -27.26
C THR A 78 14.35 4.23 -27.11
N THR A 79 14.63 5.52 -26.94
CA THR A 79 15.95 5.95 -26.47
C THR A 79 15.97 5.68 -24.97
N VAL A 80 16.25 4.43 -24.58
CA VAL A 80 16.64 4.13 -23.20
C VAL A 80 18.01 4.80 -23.02
N LYS A 81 17.98 6.06 -22.59
CA LYS A 81 19.17 6.78 -22.18
C LYS A 81 19.63 6.12 -20.89
N MET A 82 20.48 5.10 -21.01
CA MET A 82 21.23 4.59 -19.86
C MET A 82 22.12 5.72 -19.36
N MET A 83 21.68 6.42 -18.31
CA MET A 83 22.50 7.42 -17.67
C MET A 83 23.60 6.71 -16.86
N PRO A 84 24.88 7.05 -17.09
CA PRO A 84 25.97 6.49 -16.32
C PRO A 84 26.03 7.14 -14.93
N ASN A 85 26.41 6.34 -13.94
CA ASN A 85 26.47 6.63 -12.50
C ASN A 85 25.12 6.77 -11.79
N HIS A 86 24.58 5.62 -11.39
CA HIS A 86 23.52 5.52 -10.38
C HIS A 86 24.05 5.97 -9.01
N MET A 87 24.22 7.28 -8.81
CA MET A 87 24.29 7.83 -7.46
C MET A 87 22.95 7.50 -6.83
N ILE A 88 22.94 6.57 -5.87
CA ILE A 88 21.75 6.21 -5.11
C ILE A 88 21.21 7.50 -4.52
N GLU A 89 20.08 7.98 -5.05
CA GLU A 89 19.46 9.19 -4.55
C GLU A 89 19.14 8.98 -3.06
N LYS A 90 19.31 10.05 -2.28
CA LYS A 90 18.99 10.03 -0.86
C LYS A 90 17.49 9.84 -0.70
N ALA A 91 17.07 8.95 0.21
CA ALA A 91 15.65 8.77 0.47
C ALA A 91 14.98 10.07 0.92
N SER A 92 13.75 10.29 0.46
CA SER A 92 12.92 11.39 0.96
C SER A 92 12.71 11.27 2.48
N SER A 93 12.43 12.40 3.13
CA SER A 93 12.16 12.44 4.58
C SER A 93 11.01 11.50 4.98
N ILE A 94 9.94 11.46 4.17
CA ILE A 94 8.79 10.58 4.38
C ILE A 94 9.20 9.10 4.36
N ILE A 95 10.05 8.68 3.41
CA ILE A 95 10.55 7.30 3.35
C ILE A 95 11.46 6.97 4.54
N ASN A 96 12.40 7.84 4.89
CA ASN A 96 13.27 7.64 6.05
C ASN A 96 12.42 7.49 7.33
N ASN A 97 11.36 8.29 7.44
CA ASN A 97 10.41 8.22 8.53
C ASN A 97 9.55 6.96 8.51
N ALA A 98 9.17 6.45 7.32
CA ALA A 98 8.48 5.16 7.19
C ALA A 98 9.32 4.03 7.78
N GLU A 99 10.60 3.95 7.40
CA GLU A 99 11.53 2.96 7.95
C GLU A 99 11.74 3.13 9.46
N LYS A 100 11.93 4.37 9.94
CA LYS A 100 12.07 4.67 11.36
C LYS A 100 10.85 4.24 12.17
N VAL A 101 9.64 4.61 11.74
CA VAL A 101 8.38 4.25 12.41
C VAL A 101 8.18 2.75 12.39
N MET A 102 8.46 2.09 11.28
CA MET A 102 8.39 0.63 11.17
C MET A 102 9.28 -0.06 12.22
N VAL A 103 10.55 0.36 12.34
CA VAL A 103 11.52 -0.27 13.25
C VAL A 103 11.24 0.08 14.71
N ALA A 104 11.03 1.36 15.02
CA ALA A 104 10.93 1.83 16.40
C ALA A 104 9.53 1.67 17.03
N GLU A 105 8.48 1.74 16.19
CA GLU A 105 7.09 1.82 16.65
C GLU A 105 6.20 0.72 16.05
N GLY A 106 6.65 0.00 15.02
CA GLY A 106 5.79 -0.92 14.25
C GLY A 106 5.07 -1.99 15.06
N LYS A 107 5.68 -2.48 16.16
CA LYS A 107 5.02 -3.42 17.09
C LYS A 107 3.96 -2.74 17.98
N LYS A 108 4.17 -1.47 18.34
CA LYS A 108 3.31 -0.69 19.26
C LYS A 108 2.07 -0.13 18.56
N LEU A 109 2.21 0.26 17.29
CA LEU A 109 1.11 0.80 16.48
C LEU A 109 0.05 -0.27 16.15
N GLY A 110 0.35 -1.53 16.46
CA GLY A 110 -0.46 -2.67 16.07
C GLY A 110 -0.31 -2.98 14.58
N THR A 111 -1.38 -3.49 13.98
CA THR A 111 -1.34 -4.02 12.62
C THR A 111 -2.16 -3.22 11.61
N ALA A 112 -2.94 -2.20 12.02
CA ALA A 112 -3.77 -1.43 11.09
C ALA A 112 -2.94 -0.54 10.12
N CYS A 113 -3.23 -0.62 8.82
CA CYS A 113 -2.48 0.07 7.78
C CYS A 113 -2.57 1.60 7.86
N ASN A 114 -3.75 2.15 8.13
CA ASN A 114 -3.99 3.58 8.27
C ASN A 114 -3.29 4.17 9.49
N HIS A 115 -3.21 3.43 10.60
CA HIS A 115 -2.50 3.89 11.80
C HIS A 115 -0.99 4.02 11.52
N TYR A 116 -0.42 3.05 10.81
CA TYR A 116 0.97 3.11 10.39
C TYR A 116 1.24 4.32 9.49
N VAL A 117 0.47 4.50 8.40
CA VAL A 117 0.66 5.63 7.47
C VAL A 117 0.41 6.97 8.18
N GLY A 118 -0.63 7.07 9.01
CA GLY A 118 -0.90 8.28 9.78
C GLY A 118 0.24 8.66 10.73
N ARG A 119 0.89 7.67 11.35
CA ARG A 119 2.07 7.91 12.19
C ARG A 119 3.28 8.39 11.38
N VAL A 120 3.51 7.81 10.19
CA VAL A 120 4.58 8.25 9.28
C VAL A 120 4.37 9.70 8.85
N LEU A 121 3.12 10.07 8.52
CA LEU A 121 2.77 11.45 8.17
C LEU A 121 3.00 12.41 9.35
N GLU A 122 2.55 12.03 10.56
CA GLU A 122 2.76 12.84 11.77
C GLU A 122 4.25 13.14 12.01
N VAL A 123 5.12 12.11 11.99
CA VAL A 123 6.56 12.32 12.20
C VAL A 123 7.26 13.02 11.02
N SER A 124 6.59 13.11 9.87
CA SER A 124 7.06 13.84 8.69
C SER A 124 6.58 15.29 8.65
N GLY A 125 5.90 15.75 9.71
CA GLY A 125 5.47 17.14 9.87
C GLY A 125 4.02 17.43 9.45
N PHE A 126 3.29 16.42 8.98
CA PHE A 126 1.87 16.59 8.63
C PHE A 126 0.98 16.58 9.87
N ILE A 127 -0.21 17.18 9.76
CA ILE A 127 -1.16 17.27 10.86
C ILE A 127 -1.61 15.87 11.30
N LYS A 128 -1.52 15.59 12.60
CA LYS A 128 -2.02 14.35 13.21
C LYS A 128 -3.55 14.31 13.22
N LYS A 129 -4.13 13.58 12.26
CA LYS A 129 -5.56 13.22 12.24
C LYS A 129 -5.75 11.78 11.76
N GLY A 130 -6.78 11.13 12.29
CA GLY A 130 -7.18 9.80 11.84
C GLY A 130 -7.88 9.87 10.49
N PHE A 131 -7.76 8.80 9.72
CA PHE A 131 -8.47 8.58 8.46
C PHE A 131 -8.73 7.09 8.25
N LEU A 132 -9.73 6.77 7.43
CA LEU A 132 -10.00 5.40 7.02
C LEU A 132 -9.10 5.03 5.84
N ALA A 133 -8.69 3.76 5.75
CA ALA A 133 -7.84 3.30 4.65
C ALA A 133 -8.50 3.37 3.25
N ASN A 134 -9.82 3.55 3.17
CA ASN A 134 -10.55 3.81 1.92
C ASN A 134 -10.75 5.29 1.63
N ASP A 135 -10.47 6.17 2.59
CA ASP A 135 -10.82 7.59 2.54
C ASP A 135 -9.65 8.46 3.03
N PHE A 136 -8.47 8.17 2.49
CA PHE A 136 -7.32 9.04 2.65
C PHE A 136 -7.47 10.33 1.87
N ASP A 137 -8.24 10.33 0.78
CA ASP A 137 -8.51 11.52 -0.02
C ASP A 137 -9.16 12.64 0.82
N GLY A 138 -10.11 12.30 1.71
CA GLY A 138 -10.69 13.25 2.65
C GLY A 138 -9.67 13.87 3.62
N TYR A 139 -8.66 13.10 4.05
CA TYR A 139 -7.55 13.63 4.83
C TYR A 139 -6.63 14.52 3.98
N ALA A 140 -6.23 14.06 2.80
CA ALA A 140 -5.30 14.75 1.91
C ALA A 140 -5.84 16.14 1.52
N LYS A 141 -7.11 16.21 1.07
CA LYS A 141 -7.78 17.46 0.71
C LYS A 141 -7.80 18.51 1.82
N LYS A 142 -7.86 18.06 3.07
CA LYS A 142 -8.06 18.96 4.21
C LYS A 142 -6.74 19.37 4.88
N TYR A 143 -5.72 18.53 4.80
CA TYR A 143 -4.52 18.67 5.65
C TYR A 143 -3.20 18.59 4.88
N ILE A 144 -3.21 18.39 3.55
CA ILE A 144 -2.01 18.39 2.72
C ILE A 144 -2.07 19.58 1.78
N SER A 145 -1.13 20.51 1.93
CA SER A 145 -1.09 21.80 1.23
C SER A 145 -1.03 21.64 -0.29
N HIS A 146 -0.15 20.75 -0.75
CA HIS A 146 -0.03 20.37 -2.17
C HIS A 146 0.21 18.87 -2.27
N TYR A 147 -0.55 18.24 -3.16
CA TYR A 147 -0.39 16.85 -3.56
C TYR A 147 -0.98 16.62 -4.95
N ARG A 148 -0.51 15.56 -5.61
CA ARG A 148 -1.12 15.03 -6.82
C ARG A 148 -1.69 13.64 -6.54
N ALA A 149 -2.89 13.35 -7.04
CA ALA A 149 -3.50 12.03 -6.95
C ALA A 149 -3.90 11.53 -8.35
N VAL A 150 -3.57 10.27 -8.65
CA VAL A 150 -3.91 9.63 -9.93
C VAL A 150 -4.49 8.25 -9.70
N ASP A 151 -5.62 7.97 -10.33
CA ASP A 151 -6.31 6.69 -10.25
C ASP A 151 -5.91 5.73 -11.37
N PHE A 152 -5.74 4.47 -10.98
CA PHE A 152 -5.44 3.35 -11.87
C PHE A 152 -6.49 2.26 -11.67
N ASP A 153 -7.30 2.04 -12.72
CA ASP A 153 -8.32 1.00 -12.75
C ASP A 153 -7.68 -0.38 -13.08
N ARG A 154 -8.15 -1.41 -12.39
CA ARG A 154 -7.75 -2.80 -12.59
C ARG A 154 -8.39 -3.45 -13.82
N THR A 155 -9.50 -2.93 -14.34
CA THR A 155 -10.25 -3.56 -15.45
C THR A 155 -9.47 -3.65 -16.77
N GLN A 156 -8.41 -2.85 -16.94
CA GLN A 156 -7.55 -2.83 -18.13
C GLN A 156 -6.10 -3.23 -17.79
N SER A 157 -5.92 -4.41 -17.20
CA SER A 157 -4.71 -4.78 -16.43
C SER A 157 -3.36 -4.52 -17.12
N ALA A 158 -3.22 -4.79 -18.43
CA ALA A 158 -1.97 -4.56 -19.15
C ALA A 158 -1.70 -3.07 -19.43
N ALA A 159 -2.69 -2.34 -19.96
CA ALA A 159 -2.56 -0.91 -20.24
C ALA A 159 -2.42 -0.09 -18.95
N SER A 160 -3.18 -0.44 -17.90
CA SER A 160 -3.06 0.19 -16.58
C SER A 160 -1.71 -0.11 -15.93
N ALA A 161 -1.14 -1.31 -16.13
CA ALA A 161 0.20 -1.63 -15.64
C ALA A 161 1.26 -0.77 -16.32
N ALA A 162 1.24 -0.67 -17.66
CA ALA A 162 2.16 0.19 -18.39
C ALA A 162 2.05 1.65 -17.92
N ARG A 163 0.83 2.18 -17.83
CA ARG A 163 0.59 3.55 -17.33
C ARG A 163 1.06 3.77 -15.90
N LEU A 164 0.86 2.82 -15.00
CA LEU A 164 1.33 2.92 -13.62
C LEU A 164 2.85 2.89 -13.56
N GLN A 165 3.49 2.04 -14.37
CA GLN A 165 4.94 1.99 -14.48
C GLN A 165 5.50 3.32 -15.01
N ASP A 166 4.98 3.82 -16.14
CA ASP A 166 5.39 5.09 -16.72
C ASP A 166 5.20 6.24 -15.72
N TYR A 167 4.08 6.24 -14.99
CA TYR A 167 3.83 7.23 -13.94
C TYR A 167 4.90 7.17 -12.85
N ILE A 168 5.19 6.01 -12.26
CA ILE A 168 6.19 5.88 -11.19
C ILE A 168 7.60 6.23 -11.68
N TRP A 169 7.98 5.81 -12.90
CA TRP A 169 9.31 6.09 -13.47
C TRP A 169 9.47 7.52 -13.98
N SER A 170 8.37 8.28 -14.10
CA SER A 170 8.44 9.72 -14.42
C SER A 170 8.95 10.58 -13.26
N PHE A 171 9.01 10.03 -12.04
CA PHE A 171 9.55 10.71 -10.87
C PHE A 171 11.00 10.30 -10.55
N PRO A 172 11.77 11.19 -9.89
CA PRO A 172 13.08 10.84 -9.33
C PRO A 172 13.03 9.60 -8.45
N GLU A 173 14.16 8.94 -8.31
CA GLU A 173 14.27 7.79 -7.43
C GLU A 173 13.99 8.20 -5.99
N ARG A 174 13.55 7.26 -5.15
CA ARG A 174 13.20 7.51 -3.75
C ARG A 174 12.09 8.56 -3.51
N THR A 175 11.39 8.98 -4.55
CA THR A 175 10.16 9.76 -4.42
C THR A 175 9.16 8.98 -3.56
N PRO A 176 8.54 9.60 -2.53
CA PRO A 176 7.54 8.94 -1.72
C PRO A 176 6.22 8.90 -2.46
N PHE A 177 5.63 7.71 -2.53
CA PHE A 177 4.28 7.50 -3.03
C PHE A 177 3.42 6.97 -1.89
N ILE A 178 2.23 7.54 -1.69
CA ILE A 178 1.20 6.91 -0.88
C ILE A 178 0.25 6.17 -1.81
N LEU A 179 0.00 4.91 -1.51
CA LEU A 179 -0.85 4.03 -2.29
C LEU A 179 -2.12 3.79 -1.49
N GLN A 180 -3.27 4.22 -2.00
CA GLN A 180 -4.57 3.87 -1.46
C GLN A 180 -5.25 2.90 -2.40
N TRP A 181 -5.82 1.83 -1.85
CA TRP A 181 -6.68 0.98 -2.64
C TRP A 181 -8.10 0.94 -2.08
N SER A 182 -9.04 1.24 -2.97
CA SER A 182 -10.46 1.24 -2.67
C SER A 182 -11.03 -0.18 -2.65
N ARG A 183 -11.93 -0.44 -1.70
CA ARG A 183 -12.75 -1.65 -1.65
C ARG A 183 -14.22 -1.29 -1.55
N GLY A 184 -15.03 -1.83 -2.46
CA GLY A 184 -16.48 -1.71 -2.35
C GLY A 184 -16.99 -2.48 -1.14
N LYS A 185 -17.66 -1.81 -0.20
CA LYS A 185 -18.29 -2.41 1.01
C LYS A 185 -17.33 -3.11 1.99
N SER A 186 -16.03 -2.84 1.96
CA SER A 186 -15.03 -3.48 2.86
C SER A 186 -13.90 -2.52 3.21
N PHE A 187 -13.14 -2.80 4.27
CA PHE A 187 -11.95 -2.03 4.66
C PHE A 187 -10.91 -2.02 3.55
N GLY A 188 -10.52 -0.82 3.13
CA GLY A 188 -9.48 -0.56 2.15
C GLY A 188 -8.09 -0.88 2.65
N HIS A 189 -7.11 -0.33 1.96
CA HIS A 189 -5.73 -0.39 2.42
C HIS A 189 -4.96 0.80 1.96
N ILE A 190 -3.94 1.13 2.73
CA ILE A 190 -3.04 2.21 2.45
C ILE A 190 -1.62 1.79 2.79
N ALA A 191 -0.66 2.22 1.99
CA ALA A 191 0.74 1.92 2.17
C ALA A 191 1.60 3.08 1.65
N LEU A 192 2.89 3.07 2.00
CA LEU A 192 3.88 3.90 1.32
C LEU A 192 4.70 3.04 0.36
N MET A 193 5.23 3.65 -0.68
CA MET A 193 6.11 2.99 -1.63
C MET A 193 7.18 3.96 -2.12
N GLU A 194 8.35 3.43 -2.45
CA GLU A 194 9.37 4.11 -3.23
C GLU A 194 9.91 3.22 -4.36
N ARG A 195 10.56 3.85 -5.33
CA ARG A 195 11.40 3.18 -6.32
C ARG A 195 12.86 3.27 -5.90
N VAL A 196 13.60 2.17 -6.04
CA VAL A 196 15.07 2.09 -5.88
C VAL A 196 15.63 1.28 -7.05
N GLY A 197 16.36 1.92 -7.96
CA GLY A 197 16.68 1.40 -9.28
C GLY A 197 15.40 0.96 -10.01
N ASP A 198 15.38 -0.30 -10.43
CA ASP A 198 14.21 -0.94 -11.06
C ASP A 198 13.25 -1.62 -10.07
N GLN A 199 13.56 -1.54 -8.77
CA GLN A 199 12.78 -2.21 -7.73
C GLN A 199 11.75 -1.26 -7.12
N LEU A 200 10.57 -1.80 -6.81
CA LEU A 200 9.58 -1.13 -5.99
C LEU A 200 9.60 -1.70 -4.59
N ILE A 201 9.74 -0.82 -3.60
CA ILE A 201 9.76 -1.16 -2.18
C ILE A 201 8.48 -0.61 -1.54
N ILE A 202 7.69 -1.49 -0.92
CA ILE A 202 6.44 -1.12 -0.24
C ILE A 202 6.59 -1.26 1.27
N TYR A 203 6.13 -0.23 1.99
CA TYR A 203 6.06 -0.15 3.43
C TYR A 203 4.60 -0.22 3.88
N GLN A 204 4.25 -1.25 4.63
CA GLN A 204 2.84 -1.51 4.97
C GLN A 204 2.68 -2.29 6.28
N ALA A 205 1.49 -2.16 6.86
CA ALA A 205 0.98 -3.00 7.95
C ALA A 205 -0.38 -3.58 7.53
N SER A 206 -0.85 -4.67 8.13
CA SER A 206 -2.21 -5.16 7.87
C SER A 206 -2.80 -5.82 9.11
N LEU A 207 -4.00 -5.34 9.50
CA LEU A 207 -4.74 -5.84 10.64
C LEU A 207 -4.89 -7.37 10.53
N HIS A 208 -4.58 -8.09 11.62
CA HIS A 208 -4.61 -9.55 11.71
C HIS A 208 -3.69 -10.33 10.74
N LYS A 209 -2.74 -9.67 10.06
CA LYS A 209 -1.78 -10.35 9.17
C LYS A 209 -0.33 -10.08 9.52
N HIS A 210 0.05 -8.82 9.68
CA HIS A 210 1.42 -8.43 9.97
C HIS A 210 1.50 -7.03 10.58
N THR A 211 2.48 -6.83 11.45
CA THR A 211 2.93 -5.50 11.87
C THR A 211 3.57 -4.75 10.71
N ALA A 212 3.95 -3.48 10.91
CA ALA A 212 4.67 -2.72 9.89
C ALA A 212 5.89 -3.49 9.37
N ARG A 213 6.03 -3.56 8.03
CA ARG A 213 7.10 -4.26 7.32
C ARG A 213 7.44 -3.59 6.00
N LYS A 214 8.60 -3.94 5.46
CA LYS A 214 9.14 -3.51 4.16
C LYS A 214 9.35 -4.71 3.25
N ASN A 215 8.73 -4.71 2.08
CA ASN A 215 8.79 -5.81 1.11
C ASN A 215 9.09 -5.28 -0.29
N LEU A 216 9.68 -6.13 -1.15
CA LEU A 216 9.68 -5.90 -2.59
C LEU A 216 8.27 -6.11 -3.17
N THR A 217 7.93 -5.34 -4.19
CA THR A 217 6.67 -5.45 -4.93
C THR A 217 6.90 -5.22 -6.44
N THR A 218 5.86 -5.39 -7.24
CA THR A 218 5.86 -5.11 -8.68
C THR A 218 4.61 -4.33 -9.05
N VAL A 219 4.65 -3.63 -10.19
CA VAL A 219 3.48 -2.93 -10.76
C VAL A 219 2.27 -3.87 -10.88
N LYS A 220 2.50 -5.10 -11.34
CA LYS A 220 1.47 -6.14 -11.40
C LYS A 220 0.88 -6.41 -10.01
N THR A 221 1.71 -6.66 -8.99
CA THR A 221 1.26 -6.88 -7.61
C THR A 221 0.52 -5.68 -7.04
N LEU A 222 0.90 -4.45 -7.38
CA LEU A 222 0.17 -3.25 -6.93
C LEU A 222 -1.24 -3.18 -7.53
N LEU A 223 -1.44 -3.55 -8.79
CA LEU A 223 -2.75 -3.50 -9.45
C LEU A 223 -3.62 -4.73 -9.17
N THR A 224 -3.04 -5.92 -9.19
CA THR A 224 -3.79 -7.17 -9.01
C THR A 224 -3.88 -7.61 -7.56
N GLY A 225 -2.97 -7.11 -6.72
CA GLY A 225 -2.96 -7.40 -5.29
C GLY A 225 -4.27 -6.99 -4.62
N TYR A 226 -4.71 -7.82 -3.68
CA TYR A 226 -5.78 -7.54 -2.73
C TYR A 226 -7.23 -7.50 -3.23
N ASN A 227 -7.50 -7.92 -4.46
CA ASN A 227 -8.85 -7.99 -5.06
C ASN A 227 -9.63 -6.66 -4.98
N ARG A 228 -9.05 -5.58 -5.51
CA ARG A 228 -9.51 -4.19 -5.28
C ARG A 228 -9.97 -3.51 -6.57
N ARG A 229 -10.77 -2.44 -6.44
CA ARG A 229 -11.40 -1.75 -7.57
C ARG A 229 -10.46 -0.74 -8.22
N THR A 230 -9.91 0.18 -7.42
CA THR A 230 -9.05 1.27 -7.89
C THR A 230 -7.83 1.39 -6.99
N LEU A 231 -6.67 1.61 -7.59
CA LEU A 231 -5.46 2.07 -6.91
C LEU A 231 -5.32 3.58 -7.16
N THR A 232 -5.37 4.38 -6.11
CA THR A 232 -5.03 5.81 -6.14
C THR A 232 -3.59 5.99 -5.66
N VAL A 233 -2.78 6.67 -6.45
CA VAL A 233 -1.37 6.98 -6.13
C VAL A 233 -1.26 8.46 -5.82
N TYR A 234 -0.78 8.79 -4.63
CA TYR A 234 -0.54 10.17 -4.18
C TYR A 234 0.96 10.47 -4.23
N THR A 235 1.32 11.63 -4.79
CA THR A 235 2.70 12.11 -4.97
C THR A 235 2.80 13.60 -4.64
N GLU A 236 4.03 14.14 -4.69
CA GLU A 236 4.30 15.58 -4.48
C GLU A 236 3.83 16.09 -3.11
N LEU A 237 3.93 15.23 -2.09
CA LEU A 237 3.40 15.48 -0.75
C LEU A 237 4.21 16.57 -0.05
N THR A 238 3.55 17.67 0.31
CA THR A 238 4.14 18.76 1.10
C THR A 238 3.33 19.01 2.38
N PRO A 239 3.98 19.11 3.56
CA PRO A 239 3.30 19.40 4.82
C PRO A 239 2.46 20.68 4.84
#